data_AF-A0A6I3L4J6-F1
#
_entry.id   AF-A0A6I3L4J6-F1
#
_cell.length_a   1.000
_cell.length_b   1.000
_cell.length_c   1.000
_cell.angle_alpha   90.00
_cell.angle_beta   90.00
_cell.angle_gamma   90.00
#
_symmetry.space_group_name_H-M   'P 1'
#
loop_
_entity.id
_entity.type
_entity.pdbx_description
1 polymer ?
#
loop_
_entity_poly.entity_id
_entity_poly.type
_entity_poly.pdbx_seq_one_letter_code
_entity_poly.pdbx_strand_id
1 'polypeptide(L)'
;MDTSKEAIVTWCQQYLADLMEMPASAIDPAADFDRLGVDSALAVALLIEVEERYGVDLSPEDLYRNPNLDAVAAYLHEQTARNVA
;
A
#
# COMPACT_ATOMS: atom_id res chain seq x y z
N MET A 1 -2.89 -4.20 15.92
CA MET A 1 -2.80 -3.78 14.51
C MET A 1 -2.90 -5.06 13.69
N ASP A 2 -3.91 -5.19 12.85
CA ASP A 2 -4.03 -6.34 11.96
C ASP A 2 -3.00 -6.21 10.84
N THR A 3 -2.11 -7.19 10.75
CA THR A 3 -1.06 -7.27 9.73
C THR A 3 -1.41 -8.29 8.65
N SER A 4 -2.67 -8.76 8.60
CA SER A 4 -3.15 -9.62 7.53
C SER A 4 -3.16 -8.86 6.21
N LYS A 5 -2.89 -9.57 5.10
CA LYS A 5 -2.90 -8.98 3.76
C LYS A 5 -4.21 -8.21 3.49
N GLU A 6 -5.36 -8.78 3.82
CA GLU A 6 -6.67 -8.15 3.60
C GLU A 6 -6.85 -6.85 4.39
N ALA A 7 -6.37 -6.80 5.64
CA ALA A 7 -6.40 -5.58 6.45
C ALA A 7 -5.47 -4.49 5.88
N ILE A 8 -4.28 -4.88 5.40
CA ILE A 8 -3.34 -3.97 4.77
C ILE A 8 -3.91 -3.41 3.46
N VAL A 9 -4.48 -4.27 2.59
CA VAL A 9 -5.15 -3.83 1.36
C VAL A 9 -6.24 -2.82 1.69
N THR A 10 -7.14 -3.17 2.61
CA THR A 10 -8.27 -2.31 3.00
C THR A 10 -7.78 -0.95 3.47
N TRP A 11 -6.74 -0.94 4.30
CA TRP A 11 -6.17 0.28 4.83
C TRP A 11 -5.50 1.13 3.73
N CYS A 12 -4.62 0.55 2.91
CA CYS A 12 -3.96 1.27 1.80
C CYS A 12 -4.99 1.82 0.80
N GLN A 13 -6.05 1.04 0.53
CA GLN A 13 -7.15 1.44 -0.34
C GLN A 13 -7.90 2.65 0.23
N GLN A 14 -8.20 2.66 1.53
CA GLN A 14 -8.81 3.80 2.20
C GLN A 14 -7.91 5.03 2.19
N TYR A 15 -6.61 4.85 2.42
CA TYR A 15 -5.63 5.94 2.41
C TYR A 15 -5.51 6.60 1.04
N LEU A 16 -5.37 5.80 -0.03
CA LEU A 16 -5.32 6.34 -1.39
C LEU A 16 -6.64 7.00 -1.80
N ALA A 17 -7.77 6.43 -1.40
CA ALA A 17 -9.09 7.00 -1.67
C ALA A 17 -9.27 8.39 -1.04
N ASP A 18 -8.79 8.57 0.19
CA ASP A 18 -8.78 9.87 0.88
C ASP A 18 -7.89 10.88 0.15
N LEU A 19 -6.67 10.49 -0.22
CA LEU A 19 -5.73 11.35 -0.96
C LEU A 19 -6.25 11.77 -2.34
N MET A 20 -6.99 10.89 -3.01
CA MET A 20 -7.55 11.14 -4.34
C MET A 20 -8.98 11.69 -4.31
N GLU A 21 -9.50 12.01 -3.10
CA GLU A 21 -10.84 12.55 -2.88
C GLU A 21 -11.96 11.72 -3.55
N MET A 22 -11.84 10.39 -3.49
CA MET A 22 -12.76 9.46 -4.16
C MET A 22 -13.17 8.31 -3.24
N PRO A 23 -14.27 7.58 -3.53
CA PRO A 23 -14.69 6.50 -2.66
C PRO A 23 -13.72 5.32 -2.73
N ALA A 24 -13.42 4.70 -1.58
CA ALA A 24 -12.54 3.53 -1.52
C ALA A 24 -13.00 2.39 -2.44
N SER A 25 -14.31 2.23 -2.66
CA SER A 25 -14.86 1.23 -3.58
C SER A 25 -14.51 1.46 -5.06
N ALA A 26 -14.04 2.66 -5.43
CA ALA A 26 -13.56 2.95 -6.78
C ALA A 26 -12.09 2.56 -6.99
N ILE A 27 -11.36 2.26 -5.91
CA ILE A 27 -9.98 1.80 -5.97
C ILE A 27 -10.00 0.28 -6.09
N ASP A 28 -9.65 -0.23 -7.26
CA ASP A 28 -9.43 -1.66 -7.47
C ASP A 28 -8.03 -2.04 -6.96
N PRO A 29 -7.90 -2.87 -5.92
CA PRO A 29 -6.60 -3.24 -5.37
C PRO A 29 -5.74 -4.11 -6.31
N ALA A 30 -6.35 -4.72 -7.34
CA ALA A 30 -5.63 -5.48 -8.36
C ALA A 30 -5.23 -4.62 -9.57
N ALA A 31 -5.72 -3.38 -9.66
CA ALA A 31 -5.35 -2.46 -10.74
C ALA A 31 -3.98 -1.83 -10.49
N ASP A 32 -3.23 -1.65 -11.57
CA ASP A 32 -1.93 -0.97 -11.50
C ASP A 32 -2.09 0.49 -11.04
N PHE A 33 -1.11 0.97 -10.28
CA PHE A 33 -1.05 2.36 -9.79
C PHE A 33 -1.18 3.39 -10.91
N ASP A 34 -0.54 3.15 -12.05
CA ASP A 34 -0.65 4.01 -13.24
C ASP A 34 -2.11 4.12 -13.74
N ARG A 35 -2.85 3.00 -13.73
CA ARG A 35 -4.27 2.96 -14.16
C ARG A 35 -5.20 3.62 -13.16
N LEU A 36 -4.83 3.59 -11.88
CA LEU A 36 -5.54 4.27 -10.81
C LEU A 36 -5.25 5.78 -10.76
N GLY A 37 -4.27 6.27 -11.53
CA GLY A 37 -3.83 7.66 -11.48
C GLY A 37 -2.95 7.97 -10.25
N VAL A 38 -2.29 6.97 -9.69
CA VAL A 38 -1.36 7.13 -8.58
C VAL A 38 -0.01 7.58 -9.11
N ASP A 39 0.28 8.87 -8.98
CA ASP A 39 1.56 9.46 -9.33
C ASP A 39 2.65 9.17 -8.28
N SER A 40 3.92 9.43 -8.62
CA SER A 40 5.06 9.24 -7.73
C SER A 40 4.90 9.93 -6.36
N ALA A 41 4.23 11.08 -6.29
CA ALA A 41 4.00 11.78 -5.03
C ALA A 41 3.05 11.01 -4.11
N LEU A 42 1.96 10.46 -4.66
CA LEU A 42 0.99 9.64 -3.93
C LEU A 42 1.63 8.32 -3.50
N ALA A 43 2.43 7.71 -4.38
CA ALA A 43 3.19 6.50 -4.05
C ALA A 43 4.16 6.73 -2.88
N VAL A 44 4.91 7.84 -2.87
CA VAL A 44 5.81 8.20 -1.77
C VAL A 44 5.04 8.50 -0.48
N ALA A 45 3.88 9.18 -0.55
CA ALA A 45 3.04 9.40 0.62
C ALA A 45 2.54 8.08 1.23
N LEU A 46 2.10 7.15 0.39
CA LEU A 46 1.70 5.81 0.82
C LEU A 46 2.87 5.07 1.48
N LEU A 47 4.07 5.12 0.90
CA LEU A 47 5.27 4.50 1.48
C LEU A 47 5.51 4.98 2.91
N ILE A 48 5.62 6.30 3.10
CA ILE A 48 5.92 6.90 4.41
C ILE A 48 4.88 6.46 5.45
N GLU A 49 3.59 6.55 5.11
CA GLU A 49 2.51 6.21 6.04
C GLU A 49 2.47 4.70 6.36
N VAL A 50 2.81 3.85 5.39
CA VAL A 50 2.94 2.40 5.59
C VAL A 50 4.12 2.08 6.50
N GLU A 51 5.29 2.70 6.27
CA GLU A 51 6.49 2.50 7.08
C GLU A 51 6.24 2.89 8.53
N GLU A 52 5.64 4.07 8.75
CA GLU A 52 5.28 4.56 10.09
C GLU A 52 4.23 3.66 10.77
N ARG A 53 3.23 3.18 10.01
CA ARG A 53 2.15 2.35 10.55
C ARG A 53 2.65 0.96 10.91
N TYR A 54 3.30 0.27 9.99
CA TYR A 54 3.65 -1.15 10.12
C TYR A 54 5.07 -1.39 10.65
N GLY A 55 5.88 -0.34 10.79
CA GLY A 55 7.26 -0.45 11.26
C GLY A 55 8.14 -1.23 10.28
N VAL A 56 7.92 -1.03 8.98
CA VAL A 56 8.71 -1.63 7.91
C VAL A 56 9.58 -0.57 7.24
N ASP A 57 10.60 -1.00 6.50
CA ASP A 57 11.41 -0.15 5.64
C ASP A 57 11.07 -0.53 4.18
N LEU A 58 10.57 0.43 3.42
CA LEU A 58 10.15 0.25 2.04
C LEU A 58 10.85 1.24 1.12
N SER A 59 11.48 0.71 0.08
CA SER A 59 12.09 1.54 -0.95
C SER A 59 11.11 1.81 -2.10
N PRO A 60 11.25 2.93 -2.83
CA PRO A 60 10.50 3.17 -4.07
C PRO A 60 10.65 2.04 -5.11
N GLU A 61 11.79 1.34 -5.10
CA GLU A 61 12.03 0.15 -5.92
C GLU A 61 11.07 -1.01 -5.57
N ASP A 62 10.70 -1.16 -4.30
CA ASP A 62 9.74 -2.19 -3.88
C ASP A 62 8.36 -1.87 -4.43
N LEU A 63 7.95 -0.60 -4.43
CA LEU A 63 6.68 -0.17 -4.98
C LEU A 63 6.64 -0.31 -6.52
N TYR A 64 7.77 -0.09 -7.19
CA TYR A 64 7.90 -0.37 -8.63
C TYR A 64 7.79 -1.87 -8.95
N ARG A 65 8.33 -2.75 -8.10
CA ARG A 65 8.21 -4.21 -8.24
C ARG A 65 6.81 -4.74 -7.93
N ASN A 66 6.05 -3.98 -7.13
CA ASN A 66 4.71 -4.31 -6.69
C ASN A 66 3.73 -3.25 -7.23
N PRO A 67 3.34 -3.31 -8.52
CA PRO A 67 2.70 -2.20 -9.22
C PRO A 67 1.23 -1.95 -8.83
N ASN A 68 0.70 -2.67 -7.83
CA ASN A 68 -0.67 -2.55 -7.35
C ASN A 68 -0.75 -2.78 -5.83
N LEU A 69 -1.89 -2.42 -5.25
CA LEU A 69 -2.13 -2.54 -3.80
C LEU A 69 -2.04 -3.97 -3.29
N ASP A 70 -2.54 -4.95 -4.04
CA ASP A 70 -2.51 -6.36 -3.63
C ASP A 70 -1.08 -6.89 -3.48
N ALA A 71 -0.20 -6.53 -4.41
CA ALA A 71 1.22 -6.88 -4.39
C ALA A 71 1.95 -6.16 -3.23
N VAL A 72 1.70 -4.86 -3.04
CA VAL A 72 2.29 -4.11 -1.91
C VAL A 72 1.85 -4.70 -0.57
N ALA A 73 0.57 -5.02 -0.42
CA ALA A 73 0.04 -5.61 0.81
C ALA A 73 0.59 -7.01 1.08
N ALA A 74 0.78 -7.83 0.05
CA ALA A 74 1.43 -9.12 0.19
C ALA A 74 2.89 -8.96 0.67
N TYR A 75 3.65 -8.08 0.03
CA TYR A 75 5.02 -7.78 0.42
C TYR A 75 5.10 -7.25 1.87
N LEU A 76 4.18 -6.37 2.25
CA LEU A 76 4.08 -5.85 3.61
C LEU A 76 3.78 -6.94 4.62
N HIS A 77 2.82 -7.81 4.35
CA HIS A 77 2.51 -8.94 5.23
C HIS A 77 3.75 -9.79 5.49
N GLU A 78 4.54 -10.08 4.45
CA GLU A 78 5.79 -10.84 4.57
C GLU A 78 6.89 -10.10 5.34
N GLN A 79 7.00 -8.78 5.18
CA GLN A 79 7.97 -7.96 5.93
C GLN A 79 7.59 -7.84 7.39
N THR A 80 6.31 -7.60 7.68
CA THR A 80 5.84 -7.48 9.06
C THR A 80 6.02 -8.80 9.78
N ALA A 81 5.70 -9.95 9.15
CA ALA A 81 5.93 -11.28 9.71
C ALA A 81 7.40 -11.56 10.06
N ARG A 82 8.35 -11.01 9.28
CA ARG A 82 9.79 -11.12 9.55
C ARG A 82 10.27 -10.21 10.68
N ASN A 83 9.62 -9.07 10.90
CA ASN A 83 10.00 -8.10 11.92
C ASN A 83 9.47 -8.42 13.33
N VAL A 84 8.51 -9.36 13.44
CA VAL A 84 7.98 -9.84 14.74
C VAL A 84 8.73 -11.06 15.30
N ALA A 85 9.82 -11.50 14.67
CA ALA A 85 10.66 -12.63 15.07
C ALA A 85 11.94 -12.17 15.77
#